data_AF-A0A2G6KYG5-F1
#
_entry.id   AF-A0A2G6KYG5-F1
#
_cell.length_a   1.000
_cell.length_b   1.000
_cell.length_c   1.000
_cell.angle_alpha   90.00
_cell.angle_beta   90.00
_cell.angle_gamma   90.00
#
_symmetry.space_group_name_H-M   'P 1'
#
loop_
_entity.id
_entity.type
_entity.pdbx_description
1 polymer ?
#
loop_
_entity_poly.entity_id
_entity_poly.type
_entity_poly.pdbx_seq_one_letter_code
_entity_poly.pdbx_strand_id
1 'polypeptide(L)'
;MAKNPNAKLTQQTLQAFNEALESGTFVEVRRMLRSMAPSETAHLIESSPPRVRNILWKLIDKDEEGDILQYLNEEIAADFL
;
A
#
# COMPACT_ATOMS: atom_id res chain seq x y z
N MET A 1 -5.60 -19.38 -20.39
CA MET A 1 -5.92 -18.22 -19.52
C MET A 1 -5.57 -18.61 -18.08
N ALA A 2 -4.36 -18.31 -17.64
CA ALA A 2 -3.94 -18.62 -16.27
C ALA A 2 -4.67 -17.69 -15.30
N LYS A 3 -5.51 -18.27 -14.43
CA LYS A 3 -6.06 -17.55 -13.28
C LYS A 3 -4.87 -17.18 -12.39
N ASN A 4 -4.52 -15.91 -12.37
CA ASN A 4 -3.44 -15.39 -11.54
C ASN A 4 -3.88 -15.48 -10.06
N PRO A 5 -3.27 -16.33 -9.22
CA PRO A 5 -3.74 -16.57 -7.85
C PRO A 5 -3.54 -15.36 -6.90
N ASN A 6 -2.83 -14.32 -7.33
CA ASN A 6 -2.55 -13.11 -6.55
C ASN A 6 -3.73 -12.14 -6.38
N ALA A 7 -4.76 -12.20 -7.23
CA ALA A 7 -5.88 -11.25 -7.18
C ALA A 7 -6.82 -11.46 -5.97
N LYS A 8 -6.81 -12.65 -5.35
CA LYS A 8 -7.63 -12.93 -4.16
C LYS A 8 -6.96 -12.52 -2.86
N LEU A 9 -5.62 -12.60 -2.79
CA LEU A 9 -4.86 -12.14 -1.63
C LEU A 9 -4.98 -10.61 -1.49
N THR A 10 -4.86 -9.87 -2.60
CA THR A 10 -4.92 -8.40 -2.60
C THR A 10 -6.26 -7.87 -2.09
N GLN A 11 -7.38 -8.50 -2.44
CA GLN A 11 -8.69 -7.96 -2.08
C GLN A 11 -9.04 -8.13 -0.59
N GLN A 12 -8.64 -9.25 0.02
CA GLN A 12 -8.82 -9.45 1.47
C GLN A 12 -7.89 -8.54 2.28
N THR A 13 -6.64 -8.40 1.84
CA THR A 13 -5.68 -7.48 2.47
C THR A 13 -6.16 -6.04 2.37
N LEU A 14 -6.65 -5.60 1.21
CA LEU A 14 -7.25 -4.27 1.01
C LEU A 14 -8.47 -4.05 1.91
N GLN A 15 -9.32 -5.06 2.08
CA GLN A 15 -10.51 -4.92 2.90
C GLN A 15 -10.16 -4.76 4.38
N ALA A 16 -9.29 -5.61 4.93
CA ALA A 16 -8.79 -5.45 6.30
C ALA A 16 -8.10 -4.09 6.51
N PHE A 17 -7.41 -3.60 5.48
CA PHE A 17 -6.77 -2.29 5.50
C PHE A 17 -7.78 -1.14 5.60
N ASN A 18 -8.83 -1.18 4.77
CA ASN A 18 -9.88 -0.16 4.79
C ASN A 18 -10.64 -0.17 6.12
N GLU A 19 -10.95 -1.34 6.68
CA GLU A 19 -11.59 -1.46 8.00
C GLU A 19 -10.69 -0.92 9.14
N ALA A 20 -9.37 -1.17 9.07
CA ALA A 20 -8.42 -0.63 10.03
C ALA A 20 -8.27 0.90 9.92
N LEU A 21 -8.28 1.44 8.71
CA LEU A 21 -8.26 2.88 8.45
C LEU A 21 -9.53 3.57 8.95
N GLU A 22 -10.71 2.98 8.72
CA GLU A 22 -11.99 3.50 9.20
C GLU A 22 -12.13 3.45 10.72
N SER A 23 -11.54 2.43 11.36
CA SER A 23 -11.53 2.31 12.83
C SER A 23 -10.48 3.18 13.53
N GLY A 24 -9.62 3.88 12.79
CA GLY A 24 -8.53 4.72 13.34
C GLY A 24 -7.34 3.94 13.90
N THR A 25 -7.22 2.65 13.57
CA THR A 25 -6.18 1.75 14.10
C THR A 25 -4.88 1.81 13.30
N PHE A 26 -4.32 3.02 13.17
CA PHE A 26 -3.11 3.29 12.36
C PHE A 26 -1.87 2.49 12.79
N VAL A 27 -1.81 2.03 14.04
CA VAL A 27 -0.73 1.17 14.54
C VAL A 27 -0.73 -0.18 13.84
N GLU A 28 -1.90 -0.78 13.62
CA GLU A 28 -2.03 -2.08 12.97
C GLU A 28 -1.74 -1.97 11.47
N VAL A 29 -2.25 -0.91 10.85
CA VAL A 29 -1.93 -0.54 9.47
C VAL A 29 -0.41 -0.42 9.25
N ARG A 30 0.30 0.30 10.13
CA ARG A 30 1.77 0.44 10.03
C ARG A 30 2.47 -0.91 10.21
N ARG A 31 1.96 -1.78 11.08
CA ARG A 31 2.50 -3.13 11.27
C ARG A 31 2.35 -3.98 10.01
N MET A 32 1.20 -3.91 9.35
CA MET A 32 0.94 -4.60 8.09
C MET A 32 1.89 -4.10 6.99
N LEU A 33 2.05 -2.78 6.84
CA LEU A 33 2.96 -2.19 5.84
C LEU A 33 4.41 -2.67 6.04
N ARG A 34 4.92 -2.66 7.28
CA ARG A 34 6.27 -3.14 7.60
C ARG A 34 6.50 -4.63 7.35
N SER A 35 5.43 -5.41 7.16
CA SER A 35 5.52 -6.84 6.86
C SER A 35 5.48 -7.16 5.37
N MET A 36 5.21 -6.16 4.52
CA MET A 36 5.14 -6.28 3.06
C MET A 36 6.49 -5.95 2.44
N ALA A 37 6.81 -6.59 1.32
CA ALA A 37 7.94 -6.17 0.51
C ALA A 37 7.66 -4.79 -0.15
N PRO A 38 8.68 -3.99 -0.47
CA PRO A 38 8.49 -2.67 -1.12
C PRO A 38 7.62 -2.70 -2.38
N SER A 39 7.77 -3.75 -3.20
CA SER A 39 6.96 -3.95 -4.42
C SER A 39 5.49 -4.28 -4.13
N GLU A 40 5.20 -4.99 -3.04
CA GLU A 40 3.84 -5.29 -2.60
C GLU A 40 3.16 -4.04 -2.04
N THR A 41 3.90 -3.24 -1.27
CA THR A 41 3.43 -1.94 -0.77
C THR A 41 3.16 -0.97 -1.93
N ALA A 42 4.03 -0.90 -2.93
CA ALA A 42 3.80 -0.12 -4.14
C ALA A 42 2.51 -0.54 -4.85
N HIS A 43 2.30 -1.85 -5.04
CA HIS A 43 1.08 -2.36 -5.67
C HIS A 43 -0.19 -2.02 -4.87
N LEU A 44 -0.11 -2.04 -3.53
CA LEU A 44 -1.21 -1.62 -2.66
C LEU A 44 -1.54 -0.13 -2.84
N ILE A 45 -0.53 0.74 -2.91
CA ILE A 45 -0.71 2.18 -3.16
C ILE A 45 -1.38 2.40 -4.51
N GLU A 46 -0.90 1.77 -5.58
CA GLU A 46 -1.48 1.94 -6.92
C GLU A 46 -2.94 1.51 -7.00
N SER A 47 -3.26 0.41 -6.31
CA SER A 47 -4.61 -0.15 -6.23
C SER A 47 -5.54 0.64 -5.31
N SER A 48 -5.00 1.58 -4.53
CA SER A 48 -5.76 2.37 -3.55
C SER A 48 -6.29 3.66 -4.17
N PRO A 49 -7.47 4.18 -3.73
CA PRO A 49 -7.94 5.50 -4.11
C PRO A 49 -6.98 6.62 -3.68
N PRO A 50 -6.94 7.78 -4.36
CA PRO A 50 -6.00 8.87 -4.07
C PRO A 50 -5.95 9.32 -2.60
N ARG A 51 -7.11 9.36 -1.93
CA ARG A 51 -7.18 9.71 -0.50
C ARG A 51 -6.49 8.66 0.38
N VAL A 52 -6.64 7.39 0.05
CA VAL A 52 -6.05 6.27 0.80
C VAL A 52 -4.55 6.23 0.58
N ARG A 53 -4.07 6.40 -0.67
CA ARG A 53 -2.63 6.51 -1.01
C ARG A 53 -1.88 7.46 -0.09
N ASN A 54 -2.42 8.67 0.07
CA ASN A 54 -1.83 9.70 0.93
C ASN A 54 -1.75 9.30 2.41
N ILE A 55 -2.70 8.48 2.88
CA ILE A 55 -2.69 7.98 4.25
C ILE A 55 -1.64 6.86 4.37
N LEU A 56 -1.60 5.92 3.42
CA LEU A 56 -0.58 4.87 3.37
C LEU A 56 0.83 5.46 3.37
N TRP A 57 1.07 6.45 2.50
CA TRP A 57 2.36 7.12 2.37
C TRP A 57 2.84 7.73 3.70
N LYS A 58 1.93 8.35 4.47
CA LYS A 58 2.26 8.91 5.78
C LYS A 58 2.56 7.88 6.88
N LEU A 59 2.22 6.61 6.64
CA LEU A 59 2.39 5.52 7.60
C LEU A 59 3.60 4.64 7.25
N ILE A 60 4.20 4.83 6.07
CA ILE A 60 5.44 4.18 5.65
C ILE A 60 6.62 4.84 6.37
N ASP A 61 7.60 4.02 6.76
CA ASP A 61 8.83 4.53 7.37
C ASP A 61 9.68 5.25 6.31
N LYS A 62 10.27 6.40 6.68
CA LYS A 62 11.01 7.26 5.73
C LYS A 62 12.15 6.55 5.00
N ASP A 63 12.78 5.59 5.66
CA ASP A 63 13.88 4.81 5.08
C ASP A 63 13.41 3.83 3.99
N GLU A 64 12.11 3.48 3.98
CA GLU A 64 11.51 2.56 2.99
C GLU A 64 10.92 3.30 1.77
N GLU A 65 10.63 4.60 1.88
CA GLU A 65 10.01 5.38 0.81
C GLU A 65 10.80 5.30 -0.51
N GLY A 66 12.14 5.36 -0.43
CA GLY A 66 13.01 5.29 -1.61
C GLY A 66 12.97 3.94 -2.32
N ASP A 67 12.85 2.85 -1.58
CA ASP A 67 12.72 1.51 -2.17
C ASP A 67 11.34 1.31 -2.78
N ILE A 68 10.28 1.82 -2.14
CA ILE A 68 8.91 1.72 -2.64
C ILE A 68 8.73 2.56 -3.91
N LEU A 69 9.31 3.76 -3.98
CA LEU A 69 9.26 4.63 -5.17
C LEU A 69 9.80 3.94 -6.43
N GLN A 70 10.79 3.04 -6.29
CA GLN A 70 11.37 2.30 -7.42
C GLN A 70 10.37 1.33 -8.08
N TYR A 71 9.30 0.95 -7.39
CA TYR A 71 8.27 0.03 -7.88
C TYR A 71 6.96 0.73 -8.26
N LEU A 72 6.81 2.03 -7.96
CA LEU A 72 5.63 2.80 -8.33
C LEU A 72 5.70 3.23 -9.80
N ASN A 73 4.55 3.22 -10.47
CA ASN A 73 4.38 3.90 -11.74
C ASN A 73 4.72 5.39 -11.60
N GLU A 74 5.39 5.97 -12.61
CA GLU A 74 5.89 7.35 -12.57
C GLU A 74 4.80 8.38 -12.25
N GLU A 75 3.58 8.18 -12.77
CA GLU A 75 2.43 9.06 -12.50
C GLU A 75 2.06 9.08 -11.01
N ILE A 76 2.12 7.92 -10.33
CA ILE A 76 1.81 7.81 -8.90
C ILE A 76 2.99 8.25 -8.05
N ALA A 77 4.22 7.94 -8.46
CA ALA A 77 5.43 8.37 -7.76
C ALA A 77 5.53 9.91 -7.73
N ALA A 78 5.10 10.59 -8.79
CA ALA A 78 5.06 12.05 -8.87
C ALA A 78 4.15 12.71 -7.81
N ASP A 79 3.18 11.99 -7.23
CA ASP A 79 2.36 12.50 -6.13
C ASP A 79 3.17 12.68 -4.82
N PHE A 80 4.37 12.10 -4.74
CA PHE A 80 5.17 11.98 -3.50
C PHE A 80 6.57 12.62 -3.55
N LEU A 81 6.99 13.13 -4.70
CA LEU A 81 8.26 13.82 -4.93
C LEU A 81 8.13 15.34 -4.79
#